data_AF-A0A2R5EWG5-F1
#
_entry.id   AF-A0A2R5EWG5-F1
#
_cell.length_a   1.000
_cell.length_b   1.000
_cell.length_c   1.000
_cell.angle_alpha   90.00
_cell.angle_beta   90.00
_cell.angle_gamma   90.00
#
_symmetry.space_group_name_H-M   'P 1'
#
loop_
_entity.id
_entity.type
_entity.pdbx_description
1 polymer ?
#
loop_
_entity_poly.entity_id
_entity_poly.type
_entity_poly.pdbx_seq_one_letter_code
_entity_poly.pdbx_strand_id
1 'polypeptide(L)' 'PPLLAVTDAQIVASKCDGAILVVDQGKVKRDIAKKAIQNLQAVNARILGVVLNNVKRKANEEAYYYYYGAQE' A
#
# COMPACT_ATOMS: atom_id res chain seq x y z
N PRO A 1 5.90 4.34 9.60
CA PRO A 1 7.25 4.17 9.00
C PRO A 1 7.26 3.00 7.99
N PRO A 2 8.26 2.86 7.10
CA PRO A 2 8.28 1.79 6.09
C PRO A 2 8.44 0.40 6.71
N LEU A 3 7.57 -0.54 6.33
CA LEU A 3 7.44 -1.86 6.96
C LEU A 3 8.71 -2.74 6.89
N LEU A 4 9.56 -2.51 5.88
CA LEU A 4 10.81 -3.26 5.70
C LEU A 4 12.03 -2.54 6.28
N ALA A 5 11.89 -1.27 6.64
CA ALA A 5 12.98 -0.47 7.21
C ALA A 5 12.98 -0.51 8.75
N VAL A 6 11.83 -0.79 9.38
CA VAL A 6 11.68 -0.79 10.84
C VAL A 6 10.53 -1.68 11.31
N THR A 7 10.72 -2.27 12.49
CA THR A 7 9.79 -3.18 13.19
C THR A 7 8.54 -2.51 13.75
N ASP A 8 8.54 -1.18 13.93
CA ASP A 8 7.43 -0.46 14.58
C ASP A 8 6.09 -0.69 13.89
N ALA A 9 6.10 -0.78 12.56
CA ALA A 9 4.88 -0.99 11.79
C ALA A 9 4.27 -2.38 12.02
N GLN A 10 5.07 -3.39 12.35
CA GLN A 10 4.57 -4.72 12.71
C GLN A 10 3.95 -4.72 14.12
N ILE A 11 4.59 -4.05 15.08
CA ILE A 11 4.09 -3.95 16.47
C ILE A 11 2.77 -3.17 16.54
N VAL A 12 2.65 -2.09 15.78
CA VAL A 12 1.41 -1.31 15.73
C VAL A 12 0.32 -2.13 15.02
N ALA A 13 0.64 -2.76 13.90
CA ALA A 13 -0.34 -3.54 13.13
C ALA A 13 -0.92 -4.74 13.91
N SER A 14 -0.17 -5.35 14.84
CA SER A 14 -0.68 -6.42 15.69
C SER A 14 -1.65 -5.96 16.78
N LYS A 15 -1.73 -4.64 17.02
CA LYS A 15 -2.65 -4.03 17.99
C LYS A 15 -3.85 -3.33 17.35
N CYS A 16 -3.92 -3.31 16.01
CA CYS A 16 -5.01 -2.69 15.27
C CYS A 16 -5.99 -3.74 14.76
N ASP A 17 -7.25 -3.34 14.57
CA ASP A 17 -8.28 -4.20 13.98
C ASP A 17 -8.00 -4.55 12.52
N GLY A 18 -7.18 -3.75 11.84
CA GLY A 18 -6.66 -4.04 10.52
C GLY A 18 -5.69 -2.99 9.99
N ALA A 19 -4.97 -3.36 8.95
CA ALA A 19 -3.96 -2.53 8.28
C ALA A 19 -4.12 -2.59 6.76
N ILE A 20 -3.79 -1.49 6.08
CA ILE A 20 -3.72 -1.39 4.63
C ILE A 20 -2.24 -1.25 4.22
N LEU A 21 -1.80 -2.06 3.26
CA LEU A 21 -0.45 -1.97 2.71
C LEU A 21 -0.43 -0.99 1.53
N VAL A 22 0.35 0.08 1.62
CA VAL A 22 0.56 1.02 0.51
C VAL A 22 1.85 0.67 -0.23
N VAL A 23 1.78 0.54 -1.55
CA VAL A 23 2.90 0.17 -2.43
C VAL A 23 3.10 1.23 -3.49
N ASP A 24 4.30 1.79 -3.61
CA ASP A 24 4.64 2.78 -4.65
C ASP A 24 4.88 2.08 -6.00
N GLN A 25 4.10 2.45 -7.02
CA GLN A 25 4.18 1.86 -8.36
C GLN A 25 5.55 2.10 -9.00
N GLY A 26 6.17 1.02 -9.48
CA GLY A 26 7.44 1.10 -10.21
C GLY A 26 8.67 1.32 -9.33
N LYS A 27 8.50 1.66 -8.05
CA LYS A 27 9.61 1.74 -7.07
C LYS A 27 9.75 0.49 -6.21
N VAL A 28 8.66 -0.21 -5.95
CA VAL A 28 8.66 -1.43 -5.12
C VAL A 28 8.61 -2.67 -5.98
N LYS A 29 9.61 -3.55 -5.86
CA LYS A 29 9.61 -4.86 -6.52
C LYS A 29 8.55 -5.78 -5.91
N ARG A 30 7.96 -6.66 -6.73
CA ARG A 30 6.89 -7.57 -6.29
C ARG A 30 7.31 -8.45 -5.10
N ASP A 31 8.53 -8.96 -5.07
CA ASP A 31 8.98 -9.82 -3.97
C ASP A 31 9.21 -9.05 -2.67
N ILE A 32 9.55 -7.77 -2.76
CA ILE A 32 9.63 -6.86 -1.61
C ILE A 32 8.23 -6.67 -1.02
N ALA A 33 7.21 -6.44 -1.85
CA ALA A 33 5.82 -6.34 -1.40
C ALA A 33 5.32 -7.67 -0.78
N LYS A 34 5.67 -8.83 -1.35
CA LYS A 34 5.34 -10.13 -0.76
C LYS A 34 5.98 -10.32 0.61
N LYS A 35 7.25 -9.94 0.77
CA LYS A 35 7.95 -10.02 2.06
C LYS A 35 7.29 -9.12 3.11
N ALA A 36 6.81 -7.95 2.71
CA ALA A 36 6.05 -7.07 3.60
C ALA A 36 4.74 -7.73 4.09
N ILE A 37 4.01 -8.40 3.19
CA ILE A 37 2.81 -9.17 3.56
C ILE A 37 3.16 -10.30 4.55
N GLN A 38 4.22 -11.06 4.28
CA GLN A 38 4.67 -12.14 5.18
C GLN A 38 5.04 -11.61 6.58
N ASN A 39 5.73 -10.46 6.64
CA ASN A 39 6.09 -9.81 7.89
C ASN A 39 4.87 -9.37 8.72
N LEU A 40 3.82 -8.88 8.07
CA LEU A 40 2.56 -8.52 8.72
C LEU A 40 1.79 -9.76 9.19
N GLN A 41 1.77 -10.82 8.38
CA GLN A 41 1.15 -12.09 8.74
C GLN A 41 1.85 -12.75 9.94
N ALA A 42 3.18 -12.66 10.02
CA ALA A 42 3.97 -13.22 11.13
C ALA A 42 3.61 -12.61 12.50
N VAL A 43 3.05 -11.39 12.52
CA VAL A 43 2.56 -10.74 13.74
C VAL A 43 1.04 -10.77 13.88
N ASN A 44 0.37 -11.64 13.12
CA ASN A 44 -1.09 -11.79 13.07
C ASN A 44 -1.84 -10.49 12.73
N ALA A 45 -1.21 -9.57 12.00
CA ALA A 45 -1.89 -8.37 11.55
C ALA A 45 -2.95 -8.71 10.49
N ARG A 46 -4.18 -8.19 10.67
CA ARG A 46 -5.25 -8.33 9.67
C ARG A 46 -5.03 -7.35 8.53
N ILE A 47 -4.61 -7.86 7.38
CA ILE A 47 -4.45 -7.04 6.16
C ILE A 47 -5.83 -6.87 5.51
N LEU A 48 -6.35 -5.65 5.50
CA LEU A 48 -7.65 -5.31 4.89
C LEU A 48 -7.55 -5.21 3.37
N GLY A 49 -6.38 -4.84 2.86
CA GLY A 49 -6.14 -4.70 1.43
C GLY A 49 -4.81 -4.04 1.11
N VAL A 50 -4.59 -3.78 -0.17
CA VAL A 50 -3.39 -3.15 -0.71
C VAL A 50 -3.79 -1.96 -1.57
N VAL A 51 -3.11 -0.83 -1.38
CA VAL A 51 -3.25 0.37 -2.23
C VAL A 51 -1.97 0.52 -3.05
N LEU A 52 -2.10 0.49 -4.37
CA LEU A 52 -1.02 0.86 -5.28
C LEU A 52 -1.04 2.38 -5.47
N ASN A 53 -0.03 3.07 -4.96
CA ASN A 53 0.09 4.52 -4.98
C ASN A 53 1.06 4.98 -6.09
N ASN A 54 1.01 6.28 -6.44
CA ASN A 54 1.84 6.90 -7.48
C ASN A 54 1.72 6.21 -8.84
N VAL A 55 0.52 5.73 -9.16
CA VAL A 55 0.25 5.07 -10.43
C VAL A 55 0.40 6.09 -11.55
N LYS A 56 1.42 5.95 -12.39
CA LYS A 56 1.56 6.69 -13.65
C LYS A 56 0.44 6.26 -14.56
N ARG A 57 -0.50 7.17 -14.80
CA ARG A 57 -1.61 6.97 -15.74
C ARG A 57 -1.14 7.38 -17.13
N LYS A 58 -1.75 6.80 -18.17
CA LYS A 58 -1.56 7.33 -19.52
C LYS A 58 -2.27 8.68 -19.61
N ALA A 59 -1.69 9.64 -20.34
CA ALA A 59 -2.20 11.01 -20.42
C ALA A 59 -3.73 11.11 -20.69
N ASN A 60 -4.27 10.19 -21.50
CA ASN A 60 -5.69 10.15 -21.84
C ASN A 60 -6.58 9.68 -20.68
N GLU A 61 -6.08 8.81 -19.80
CA GLU A 61 -6.80 8.33 -18.60
C GLU A 61 -6.73 9.33 -17.45
N GLU A 62 -5.66 10.14 -17.42
CA GLU A 62 -5.43 11.18 -16.43
C GLU A 62 -6.43 12.34 -16.60
N ALA A 63 -6.68 12.77 -17.85
CA ALA A 63 -7.68 13.77 -18.19
C ALA A 63 -9.11 13.34 -17.84
N TYR A 64 -9.45 12.06 -18.07
CA TYR A 64 -10.77 11.50 -17.76
C TYR A 64 -11.02 11.50 -16.23
N TYR A 65 -10.04 11.08 -15.44
CA TYR A 65 -10.16 11.10 -13.98
C TYR A 65 -10.24 12.51 -13.38
N TYR A 66 -9.48 13.46 -13.92
CA TYR A 66 -9.55 14.86 -13.48
C TYR A 66 -10.93 15.45 -13.72
N TYR A 67 -11.55 15.13 -14.86
CA TYR A 67 -12.88 15.63 -15.21
C TYR A 67 -13.97 15.11 -14.27
N TYR A 68 -13.92 13.83 -13.90
CA TYR A 68 -14.86 13.24 -12.95
C TYR A 68 -14.58 13.59 -11.48
N GLY A 69 -13.31 13.77 -11.11
CA GLY A 69 -12.93 14.17 -9.74
C GLY A 69 -13.13 15.66 -9.45
N ALA A 70 -13.25 16.51 -10.48
CA ALA A 70 -13.55 17.93 -10.34
C ALA A 70 -15.06 18.24 -10.31
N GLN A 71 -15.92 17.22 -10.51
CA GLN A 71 -17.37 17.35 -10.44
C GLN A 71 -17.96 16.98 -9.06
N GLU A 72 -17.11 16.76 -8.04
CA GLU A 72 -17.50 16.71 -6.62
C GLU A 72 -17.21 18.03 -5.89
#